data_AF-A0A2M7QFV9-F1
#
_entry.id   AF-A0A2M7QFV9-F1
#
_cell.length_a   1.000
_cell.length_b   1.000
_cell.length_c   1.000
_cell.angle_alpha   90.00
_cell.angle_beta   90.00
_cell.angle_gamma   90.00
#
_symmetry.space_group_name_H-M   'P 1'
#
loop_
_entity.id
_entity.type
_entity.pdbx_description
1 polymer ?
#
loop_
_entity_poly.entity_id
_entity_poly.type
_entity_poly.pdbx_seq_one_letter_code
_entity_poly.pdbx_strand_id
1 'polypeptide(L)'
;MIKLKLTKNNTTKILKITLKVLRSGGLVIFPSDTVYGVLVDVTSEKAVRKLIEFKNRPAGKAISVFVSDFKMMKNLVKINEKQLKTLKEILPGPFTAILKSKHKVCPLLESEKGTLGIRIPMYRYIEVLVKKFNKPITATSANIASRSPHYSIESLLNDLPNSKKKLIDLIVDAGELPRNKPSTVIDLTEPEVKILRRGDVNFLKSQSFLSKSPEETQEIAKKIFWNDIRRGKPLVIIIEGELGVGKTIFVKGIGKHLGIKNIVSPTFVIYYEYGNFYHFDLYQIEEKEEFKHLRIEKLLKPGNILAFEWGEKAGEIINLLKSKGKIIYVKMKYVNEKKREIKIKS
;
A
#
# COMPACT_ATOMS: atom_id res chain seq x y z
N MET A 1 -0.91 11.43 28.05
CA MET A 1 -1.07 11.40 26.58
C MET A 1 -0.30 12.56 25.96
N ILE A 2 0.68 12.28 25.10
CA ILE A 2 1.39 13.30 24.32
C ILE A 2 0.76 13.35 22.92
N LYS A 3 0.45 14.55 22.40
CA LYS A 3 -0.02 14.74 21.01
C LYS A 3 1.06 15.49 20.22
N LEU A 4 1.49 14.92 19.10
CA LEU A 4 2.51 15.51 18.21
C LEU A 4 1.96 15.64 16.79
N LYS A 5 2.15 16.80 16.18
CA LYS A 5 1.81 17.02 14.76
C LYS A 5 2.93 16.49 13.88
N LEU A 6 2.61 15.63 12.92
CA LEU A 6 3.53 15.12 11.92
C LEU A 6 3.66 16.11 10.77
N THR A 7 4.88 16.54 10.48
CA THR A 7 5.23 17.39 9.35
C THR A 7 6.45 16.80 8.63
N LYS A 8 6.69 17.21 7.39
CA LYS A 8 7.87 16.76 6.62
C LYS A 8 9.17 16.96 7.41
N ASN A 9 9.32 18.12 8.06
CA ASN A 9 10.55 18.55 8.73
C ASN A 9 10.81 17.86 10.07
N ASN A 10 9.79 17.23 10.69
CA ASN A 10 9.94 16.61 12.00
C ASN A 10 9.82 15.08 12.01
N THR A 11 9.66 14.47 10.83
CA THR A 11 9.46 13.02 10.65
C THR A 11 10.45 12.19 11.48
N THR A 12 11.75 12.46 11.38
CA THR A 12 12.79 11.70 12.11
C THR A 12 12.61 11.79 13.62
N LYS A 13 12.28 12.98 14.14
CA LYS A 13 12.01 13.21 15.57
C LYS A 13 10.76 12.45 16.02
N ILE A 14 9.68 12.52 15.26
CA ILE A 14 8.43 11.80 15.55
C ILE A 14 8.66 10.29 15.60
N LEU A 15 9.37 9.73 14.62
CA LEU A 15 9.69 8.30 14.60
C LEU A 15 10.53 7.89 15.81
N LYS A 16 11.53 8.69 16.20
CA LYS A 16 12.36 8.43 17.39
C LYS A 16 11.54 8.42 18.68
N ILE A 17 10.64 9.40 18.85
CA ILE A 17 9.73 9.46 20.01
C ILE A 17 8.77 8.28 20.00
N THR A 18 8.17 7.96 18.84
CA THR A 18 7.26 6.83 18.68
C THR A 18 7.92 5.51 19.08
N LEU A 19 9.15 5.26 18.61
CA LEU A 19 9.93 4.09 19.00
C LEU A 19 10.19 4.04 20.51
N LYS A 20 10.48 5.17 21.15
CA LYS A 20 10.68 5.23 22.61
C LYS A 20 9.41 4.81 23.35
N VAL A 21 8.25 5.30 22.93
CA VAL A 21 6.95 4.96 23.54
C VAL A 21 6.59 3.49 23.32
N LEU A 22 6.81 2.95 22.12
CA LEU A 22 6.60 1.52 21.84
C LEU A 22 7.52 0.64 22.70
N ARG A 23 8.80 1.00 22.84
CA ARG A 23 9.77 0.27 23.69
C ARG A 23 9.40 0.29 25.17
N SER A 24 8.73 1.33 25.66
CA SER A 24 8.21 1.39 27.03
C SER A 24 6.86 0.66 27.21
N GLY A 25 6.37 -0.06 26.20
CA GLY A 25 5.09 -0.76 26.23
C GLY A 25 3.87 0.16 26.11
N GLY A 26 4.04 1.34 25.53
CA GLY A 26 2.97 2.31 25.34
C GLY A 26 2.11 2.04 24.10
N LEU A 27 0.90 2.58 24.14
CA LEU A 27 -0.09 2.58 23.06
C LEU A 27 0.03 3.88 22.26
N VAL A 28 0.27 3.72 20.95
CA VAL A 28 0.45 4.83 20.02
C VAL A 28 -0.68 4.85 19.00
N ILE A 29 -1.33 6.00 18.84
CA ILE A 29 -2.17 6.29 17.68
C ILE A 29 -1.28 6.87 16.57
N PHE A 30 -1.30 6.25 15.39
CA PHE A 30 -0.38 6.59 14.30
C PHE A 30 -1.09 6.57 12.93
N PRO A 31 -0.75 7.48 11.99
CA PRO A 31 -1.33 7.49 10.65
C PRO A 31 -0.85 6.28 9.82
N SER A 32 -1.69 5.79 8.92
CA SER A 32 -1.33 4.74 7.94
C SER A 32 -1.75 5.10 6.52
N ASP A 33 -1.51 4.20 5.56
CA ASP A 33 -1.99 4.29 4.19
C ASP A 33 -3.51 4.15 4.05
N THR A 34 -4.22 3.67 5.08
CA THR A 34 -5.68 3.51 5.07
C THR A 34 -6.40 4.42 6.06
N VAL A 35 -6.09 4.31 7.36
CA VAL A 35 -6.83 4.95 8.46
C VAL A 35 -5.87 5.22 9.64
N TYR A 36 -6.27 5.99 10.65
CA TYR A 36 -5.48 5.99 11.90
C TYR A 36 -5.50 4.60 12.53
N GLY A 37 -4.34 4.14 12.98
CA GLY A 37 -4.14 2.83 13.58
C GLY A 37 -3.64 2.92 15.02
N VAL A 38 -3.80 1.83 15.76
CA VAL A 38 -3.21 1.63 17.09
C VAL A 38 -2.01 0.70 16.98
N LEU A 39 -0.86 1.20 17.44
CA LEU A 39 0.41 0.49 17.47
C LEU A 39 0.79 0.19 18.93
N VAL A 40 1.08 -1.08 19.21
CA VAL A 40 1.74 -1.55 20.43
C VAL A 40 2.81 -2.58 20.08
N ASP A 41 3.77 -2.80 20.98
CA ASP A 41 4.72 -3.91 20.89
C ASP A 41 3.97 -5.24 21.07
N VAL A 42 3.96 -6.06 20.02
CA VAL A 42 3.29 -7.38 19.98
C VAL A 42 3.96 -8.39 20.90
N THR A 43 5.23 -8.18 21.25
CA THR A 43 6.00 -9.02 22.16
C THR A 43 5.83 -8.63 23.64
N SER A 44 5.15 -7.52 23.92
CA SER A 44 4.90 -7.05 25.28
C SER A 44 3.47 -7.37 25.69
N GLU A 45 3.29 -8.33 26.59
CA GLU A 45 1.96 -8.69 27.10
C GLU A 45 1.23 -7.49 27.74
N LYS A 46 1.96 -6.66 28.49
CA LYS A 46 1.44 -5.41 29.06
C LYS A 46 0.85 -4.48 27.98
N ALA A 47 1.59 -4.27 26.90
CA ALA A 47 1.15 -3.41 25.81
C ALA A 47 -0.04 -4.01 25.05
N VAL A 48 -0.04 -5.33 24.86
CA VAL A 48 -1.17 -6.06 24.24
C VAL A 48 -2.42 -5.97 25.09
N ARG A 49 -2.34 -6.18 26.42
CA ARG A 49 -3.49 -6.02 27.33
C ARG A 49 -4.08 -4.61 27.25
N LYS A 50 -3.21 -3.59 27.22
CA LYS A 50 -3.61 -2.19 27.02
C LYS A 50 -4.35 -1.97 25.69
N LEU A 51 -3.90 -2.62 24.61
CA LEU A 51 -4.60 -2.60 23.32
C LEU A 51 -5.97 -3.28 23.40
N ILE A 52 -6.08 -4.47 24.00
CA ILE A 52 -7.35 -5.20 24.13
C ILE A 52 -8.35 -4.35 24.92
N GLU A 53 -7.89 -3.76 26.03
CA GLU A 53 -8.69 -2.83 26.80
C GLU A 53 -9.11 -1.64 25.93
N PHE A 54 -8.19 -0.98 25.23
CA PHE A 54 -8.52 0.14 24.34
C PHE A 54 -9.59 -0.22 23.30
N LYS A 55 -9.46 -1.40 22.69
CA LYS A 55 -10.35 -1.87 21.61
C LYS A 55 -11.71 -2.32 22.09
N ASN A 56 -11.86 -2.70 23.35
CA ASN A 56 -13.04 -3.38 23.88
C ASN A 56 -13.48 -4.54 22.97
N ARG A 57 -12.52 -5.37 22.57
CA ARG A 57 -12.73 -6.41 21.55
C ARG A 57 -13.15 -7.71 22.23
N PRO A 58 -14.19 -8.40 21.73
CA PRO A 58 -14.47 -9.78 22.13
C PRO A 58 -13.24 -10.66 21.89
N ALA A 59 -13.02 -11.62 22.78
CA ALA A 59 -11.98 -12.63 22.60
C ALA A 59 -12.20 -13.43 21.29
N GLY A 60 -11.14 -14.06 20.79
CA GLY A 60 -11.21 -15.05 19.73
C GLY A 60 -11.07 -14.57 18.28
N LYS A 61 -11.13 -13.25 18.01
CA LYS A 61 -10.79 -12.71 16.67
C LYS A 61 -9.36 -12.19 16.62
N ALA A 62 -8.53 -12.82 15.79
CA ALA A 62 -7.14 -12.41 15.56
C ALA A 62 -6.99 -10.91 15.31
N ILE A 63 -5.93 -10.32 15.85
CA ILE A 63 -5.48 -8.96 15.59
C ILE A 63 -4.30 -9.03 14.63
N SER A 64 -4.37 -8.25 13.55
CA SER A 64 -3.28 -8.20 12.59
C SER A 64 -2.05 -7.50 13.15
N VAL A 65 -0.87 -7.93 12.69
CA VAL A 65 0.42 -7.33 13.03
C VAL A 65 1.18 -6.92 11.78
N PHE A 66 1.90 -5.80 11.87
CA PHE A 66 2.85 -5.35 10.88
C PHE A 66 4.19 -6.05 11.09
N VAL A 67 4.76 -6.53 10.00
CA VAL A 67 6.12 -7.10 9.95
C VAL A 67 6.95 -6.38 8.88
N SER A 68 8.27 -6.33 9.07
CA SER A 68 9.17 -5.59 8.17
C SER A 68 9.35 -6.27 6.82
N ASP A 69 9.30 -7.59 6.81
CA ASP A 69 9.67 -8.42 5.66
C ASP A 69 9.18 -9.87 5.84
N PHE A 70 9.42 -10.69 4.82
CA PHE A 70 9.09 -12.12 4.83
C PHE A 70 9.89 -12.94 5.86
N LYS A 71 11.08 -12.49 6.28
CA LYS A 71 11.89 -13.19 7.29
C LYS A 71 11.21 -13.06 8.66
N MET A 72 10.83 -11.84 9.05
CA MET A 72 10.06 -11.59 10.27
C MET A 72 8.70 -12.30 10.23
N MET A 73 8.01 -12.27 9.09
CA MET A 73 6.75 -13.01 8.88
C MET A 73 6.90 -14.50 9.17
N LYS A 74 7.88 -15.17 8.55
CA LYS A 74 8.12 -16.61 8.72
C LYS A 74 8.47 -17.00 10.16
N ASN A 75 8.92 -16.05 10.99
CA ASN A 75 9.15 -16.31 12.41
C ASN A 75 7.84 -16.41 13.21
N LEU A 76 6.77 -15.73 12.77
CA LEU A 76 5.50 -15.64 13.49
C LEU A 76 4.44 -16.63 13.01
N VAL A 77 4.47 -17.01 11.72
CA VAL A 77 3.43 -17.84 11.11
C VAL A 77 4.02 -18.99 10.28
N LYS A 78 3.25 -20.06 10.12
CA LYS A 78 3.55 -21.18 9.21
C LYS A 78 3.13 -20.79 7.78
N ILE A 79 4.01 -21.03 6.81
CA ILE A 79 3.80 -20.68 5.40
C ILE A 79 4.29 -21.83 4.53
N ASN A 80 3.40 -22.40 3.71
CA ASN A 80 3.73 -23.36 2.65
C ASN A 80 4.05 -22.66 1.33
N GLU A 81 4.47 -23.41 0.30
CA GLU A 81 4.89 -22.85 -0.98
C GLU A 81 3.77 -22.11 -1.74
N LYS A 82 2.56 -22.68 -1.76
CA LYS A 82 1.38 -22.07 -2.40
C LYS A 82 1.05 -20.73 -1.74
N GLN A 83 0.99 -20.70 -0.41
CA GLN A 83 0.78 -19.48 0.38
C GLN A 83 1.90 -18.46 0.12
N LEU A 84 3.16 -18.90 0.06
CA LEU A 84 4.28 -18.00 -0.21
C LEU A 84 4.17 -17.34 -1.59
N LYS A 85 3.72 -18.07 -2.61
CA LYS A 85 3.47 -17.52 -3.96
C LYS A 85 2.40 -16.43 -3.90
N THR A 86 1.25 -16.72 -3.30
CA THR A 86 0.16 -15.73 -3.12
C THR A 86 0.61 -14.52 -2.31
N LEU A 87 1.34 -14.73 -1.21
CA LEU A 87 1.84 -13.64 -0.36
C LEU A 87 2.81 -12.73 -1.12
N LYS A 88 3.70 -13.28 -1.95
CA LYS A 88 4.62 -12.50 -2.81
C LYS A 88 3.89 -11.68 -3.87
N GLU A 89 2.68 -12.08 -4.25
CA GLU A 89 1.88 -11.35 -5.24
C GLU A 89 1.16 -10.14 -4.62
N ILE A 90 0.76 -10.25 -3.35
CA ILE A 90 -0.10 -9.26 -2.66
C ILE A 90 0.64 -8.40 -1.61
N LEU A 91 1.82 -8.81 -1.12
CA LEU A 91 2.61 -8.07 -0.12
C LEU A 91 3.96 -7.61 -0.69
N PRO A 92 4.46 -6.41 -0.31
CA PRO A 92 3.83 -5.40 0.55
C PRO A 92 2.59 -4.76 -0.09
N GLY A 93 1.62 -4.34 0.71
CA GLY A 93 0.40 -3.75 0.18
C GLY A 93 -0.75 -3.61 1.18
N PRO A 94 -1.94 -3.20 0.70
CA PRO A 94 -3.15 -3.03 1.51
C PRO A 94 -3.85 -4.38 1.77
N PHE A 95 -3.07 -5.44 2.04
CA PHE A 95 -3.57 -6.78 2.29
C PHE A 95 -3.21 -7.23 3.70
N THR A 96 -4.10 -8.01 4.31
CA THR A 96 -3.88 -8.69 5.58
C THR A 96 -4.11 -10.18 5.34
N ALA A 97 -3.07 -10.98 5.53
CA ALA A 97 -3.15 -12.43 5.37
C ALA A 97 -3.35 -13.09 6.72
N ILE A 98 -4.40 -13.90 6.88
CA ILE A 98 -4.60 -14.75 8.05
C ILE A 98 -3.91 -16.08 7.77
N LEU A 99 -2.99 -16.46 8.66
CA LEU A 99 -2.16 -17.65 8.56
C LEU A 99 -2.13 -18.38 9.91
N LYS A 100 -1.73 -19.65 9.90
CA LYS A 100 -1.56 -20.43 11.13
C LYS A 100 -0.40 -19.85 11.93
N SER A 101 -0.65 -19.51 13.19
CA SER A 101 0.36 -18.95 14.08
C SER A 101 1.42 -19.99 14.45
N LYS A 102 2.61 -19.51 14.81
CA LYS A 102 3.65 -20.29 15.50
C LYS A 102 3.62 -20.07 17.02
N HIS A 103 2.60 -19.37 17.54
CA HIS A 103 2.44 -19.07 18.98
C HIS A 103 3.65 -18.33 19.58
N LYS A 104 4.26 -17.43 18.79
CA LYS A 104 5.38 -16.56 19.21
C LYS A 104 4.95 -15.14 19.56
N VAL A 105 3.65 -14.90 19.65
CA VAL A 105 3.06 -13.60 20.02
C VAL A 105 2.18 -13.81 21.25
N CYS A 106 1.77 -12.72 21.90
CA CYS A 106 0.80 -12.80 22.99
C CYS A 106 -0.49 -13.52 22.51
N PRO A 107 -1.00 -14.54 23.22
CA PRO A 107 -2.20 -15.29 22.82
C PRO A 107 -3.44 -14.41 22.59
N LEU A 108 -3.52 -13.26 23.28
CA LEU A 108 -4.61 -12.29 23.10
C LEU A 108 -4.67 -11.68 21.69
N LEU A 109 -3.62 -11.81 20.88
CA LEU A 109 -3.58 -11.37 19.49
C LEU A 109 -4.02 -12.45 18.51
N GLU A 110 -4.05 -13.71 18.95
CA GLU A 110 -4.38 -14.85 18.11
C GLU A 110 -5.90 -15.08 18.11
N SER A 111 -6.39 -15.74 17.07
CA SER A 111 -7.76 -16.26 17.11
C SER A 111 -7.84 -17.52 17.97
N GLU A 112 -9.06 -17.90 18.37
CA GLU A 112 -9.35 -19.20 18.98
C GLU A 112 -8.86 -20.39 18.13
N LYS A 113 -8.75 -20.22 16.82
CA LYS A 113 -8.28 -21.24 15.87
C LYS A 113 -6.75 -21.26 15.72
N GLY A 114 -6.03 -20.54 16.58
CA GLY A 114 -4.57 -20.42 16.53
C GLY A 114 -4.06 -19.72 15.28
N THR A 115 -4.79 -18.71 14.79
CA THR A 115 -4.43 -17.96 13.58
C THR A 115 -4.02 -16.53 13.90
N LEU A 116 -3.16 -15.94 13.06
CA LEU A 116 -2.66 -14.58 13.20
C LEU A 116 -2.80 -13.83 11.87
N GLY A 117 -3.23 -12.58 11.93
CA GLY A 117 -3.22 -11.69 10.77
C GLY A 117 -1.84 -11.07 10.59
N ILE A 118 -1.25 -11.18 9.40
CA ILE A 118 0.02 -10.53 9.06
C ILE A 118 -0.19 -9.51 7.94
N ARG A 119 0.49 -8.37 8.05
CA ARG A 119 0.58 -7.36 6.98
C ARG A 119 2.01 -6.86 6.84
N ILE A 120 2.47 -6.71 5.60
CA ILE A 120 3.66 -5.91 5.28
C ILE A 120 3.15 -4.58 4.72
N PRO A 121 3.25 -3.46 5.47
CA PRO A 121 2.65 -2.19 5.10
C PRO A 121 3.40 -1.54 3.94
N MET A 122 2.66 -0.86 3.05
CA MET A 122 3.23 0.01 2.02
C MET A 122 3.05 1.48 2.41
N TYR A 123 3.51 1.80 3.63
CA TYR A 123 3.48 3.17 4.17
C TYR A 123 4.82 3.47 4.82
N ARG A 124 5.59 4.39 4.21
CA ARG A 124 6.99 4.66 4.54
C ARG A 124 7.24 4.83 6.04
N TYR A 125 6.37 5.53 6.75
CA TYR A 125 6.59 5.77 8.18
C TYR A 125 6.40 4.51 9.02
N ILE A 126 5.39 3.69 8.75
CA ILE A 126 5.20 2.42 9.45
C ILE A 126 6.31 1.44 9.06
N GLU A 127 6.69 1.39 7.79
CA GLU A 127 7.81 0.55 7.34
C GLU A 127 9.11 0.88 8.09
N VAL A 128 9.45 2.16 8.21
CA VAL A 128 10.62 2.62 8.97
C VAL A 128 10.47 2.31 10.46
N LEU A 129 9.27 2.48 11.04
CA LEU A 129 9.02 2.12 12.43
C LEU A 129 9.27 0.63 12.67
N VAL A 130 8.65 -0.27 11.90
CA VAL A 130 8.78 -1.72 12.10
C VAL A 130 10.23 -2.17 11.91
N LYS A 131 10.91 -1.67 10.87
CA LYS A 131 12.33 -1.96 10.64
C LYS A 131 13.22 -1.48 11.79
N LYS A 132 13.08 -0.24 12.24
CA LYS A 132 13.89 0.31 13.36
C LYS A 132 13.53 -0.25 14.72
N PHE A 133 12.27 -0.66 14.90
CA PHE A 133 11.81 -1.31 16.11
C PHE A 133 12.32 -2.76 16.18
N ASN A 134 12.56 -3.37 15.02
CA ASN A 134 13.05 -4.75 14.85
C ASN A 134 12.18 -5.80 15.57
N LYS A 135 10.88 -5.50 15.68
CA LYS A 135 9.85 -6.37 16.26
C LYS A 135 8.52 -6.10 15.54
N PRO A 136 7.60 -7.07 15.52
CA PRO A 136 6.25 -6.83 15.05
C PRO A 136 5.52 -5.80 15.93
N ILE A 137 4.69 -4.98 15.29
CA ILE A 137 3.79 -4.03 15.97
C ILE A 137 2.37 -4.29 15.49
N THR A 138 1.36 -3.90 16.27
CA THR A 138 -0.03 -4.16 15.86
C THR A 138 -0.45 -3.35 14.64
N ALA A 139 -1.33 -3.93 13.84
CA ALA A 139 -1.85 -3.40 12.59
C ALA A 139 -3.37 -3.34 12.64
N THR A 140 -3.93 -2.56 13.56
CA THR A 140 -5.38 -2.43 13.73
C THR A 140 -5.79 -0.96 13.72
N SER A 141 -6.99 -0.65 13.24
CA SER A 141 -7.53 0.70 13.17
C SER A 141 -7.73 1.32 14.57
N ALA A 142 -7.78 2.63 14.67
CA ALA A 142 -7.88 3.34 15.95
C ALA A 142 -9.29 3.41 16.55
N ASN A 143 -10.26 2.63 16.05
CA ASN A 143 -11.62 2.61 16.58
C ASN A 143 -11.88 1.48 17.57
N ILE A 144 -12.88 1.70 18.43
CA ILE A 144 -13.52 0.66 19.24
C ILE A 144 -14.05 -0.44 18.30
N ALA A 145 -14.00 -1.70 18.74
CA ALA A 145 -14.48 -2.84 17.97
C ALA A 145 -15.89 -2.59 17.39
N SER A 146 -16.10 -3.00 16.15
CA SER A 146 -17.36 -2.85 15.40
C SER A 146 -17.80 -1.42 15.05
N ARG A 147 -17.05 -0.38 15.45
CA ARG A 147 -17.29 1.01 14.99
C ARG A 147 -16.55 1.35 13.71
N SER A 148 -16.95 2.44 13.05
CA SER A 148 -16.29 2.97 11.87
C SER A 148 -14.86 3.43 12.18
N PRO A 149 -13.91 3.29 11.23
CA PRO A 149 -12.55 3.81 11.40
C PRO A 149 -12.51 5.34 11.28
N HIS A 150 -11.45 5.95 11.83
CA HIS A 150 -11.27 7.41 11.84
C HIS A 150 -10.15 7.87 10.92
N TYR A 151 -10.37 9.02 10.26
CA TYR A 151 -9.45 9.66 9.33
C TYR A 151 -8.88 10.98 9.86
N SER A 152 -9.33 11.44 11.03
CA SER A 152 -8.74 12.55 11.78
C SER A 152 -8.66 12.23 13.26
N ILE A 153 -7.71 12.88 13.95
CA ILE A 153 -7.58 12.79 15.40
C ILE A 153 -8.80 13.40 16.11
N GLU A 154 -9.41 14.44 15.55
CA GLU A 154 -10.62 15.05 16.09
C GLU A 154 -11.79 14.07 16.09
N SER A 155 -12.10 13.45 14.94
CA SER A 155 -13.15 12.43 14.84
C SER A 155 -12.91 11.27 15.81
N LEU A 156 -11.65 10.83 15.94
CA LEU A 156 -11.27 9.78 16.88
C LEU A 156 -11.53 10.18 18.33
N LEU A 157 -11.06 11.35 18.75
CA LEU A 157 -11.19 11.79 20.14
C LEU A 157 -12.64 12.12 20.50
N ASN A 158 -13.46 12.57 19.56
CA ASN A 158 -14.89 12.81 19.81
C ASN A 158 -15.65 11.49 20.01
N ASP A 159 -15.25 10.41 19.32
CA ASP A 159 -15.89 9.09 19.43
C ASP A 159 -15.46 8.29 20.68
N LEU A 160 -14.26 8.57 21.21
CA LEU A 160 -13.70 7.83 22.34
C LEU A 160 -14.16 8.37 23.71
N PRO A 161 -14.60 7.50 24.64
CA PRO A 161 -14.85 7.91 26.01
C PRO A 161 -13.54 8.21 26.76
N ASN A 162 -13.63 8.99 27.85
CA ASN A 162 -12.47 9.44 28.61
C ASN A 162 -11.61 8.29 29.17
N SER A 163 -12.22 7.15 29.52
CA SER A 163 -11.50 5.96 29.96
C SER A 163 -10.53 5.44 28.89
N LYS A 164 -10.94 5.41 27.62
CA LYS A 164 -10.10 4.95 26.50
C LYS A 164 -9.04 5.99 26.12
N LYS A 165 -9.35 7.29 26.23
CA LYS A 165 -8.37 8.37 26.00
C LYS A 165 -7.17 8.27 26.95
N LYS A 166 -7.41 7.90 28.21
CA LYS A 166 -6.34 7.71 29.22
C LYS A 166 -5.36 6.59 28.88
N LEU A 167 -5.77 5.62 28.05
CA LEU A 167 -4.91 4.53 27.60
C LEU A 167 -3.92 4.97 26.51
N ILE A 168 -4.13 6.13 25.88
CA ILE A 168 -3.27 6.59 24.80
C ILE A 168 -2.04 7.29 25.36
N ASP A 169 -0.85 6.76 25.06
CA ASP A 169 0.41 7.36 25.50
C ASP A 169 0.90 8.42 24.50
N LEU A 170 0.72 8.15 23.20
CA LEU A 170 1.13 9.04 22.12
C LEU A 170 0.08 9.08 21.00
N ILE A 171 -0.20 10.29 20.50
CA ILE A 171 -0.92 10.53 19.26
C ILE A 171 0.02 11.22 18.29
N VAL A 172 0.19 10.63 17.10
CA VAL A 172 0.83 11.27 15.95
C VAL A 172 -0.26 11.75 15.01
N ASP A 173 -0.43 13.06 14.90
CA ASP A 173 -1.47 13.73 14.13
C ASP A 173 -0.92 14.19 12.77
N ALA A 174 -1.36 13.54 11.70
CA ALA A 174 -1.04 13.90 10.31
C ALA A 174 -2.16 14.69 9.61
N GLY A 175 -3.14 15.21 10.36
CA GLY A 175 -4.33 15.85 9.81
C GLY A 175 -5.35 14.84 9.28
N GLU A 176 -6.13 15.26 8.30
CA GLU A 176 -7.13 14.43 7.62
C GLU A 176 -6.45 13.44 6.66
N LEU A 177 -6.67 12.16 6.87
CA LEU A 177 -6.19 11.09 6.00
C LEU A 177 -7.14 10.89 4.81
N PRO A 178 -6.64 10.41 3.65
CA PRO A 178 -7.50 10.02 2.53
C PRO A 178 -8.52 8.96 2.96
N ARG A 179 -9.76 9.08 2.48
CA ARG A 179 -10.85 8.13 2.78
C ARG A 179 -10.72 6.82 2.00
N ASN A 180 -9.67 6.05 2.31
CA ASN A 180 -9.44 4.72 1.77
C ASN A 180 -10.15 3.66 2.63
N LYS A 181 -10.78 2.66 2.02
CA LYS A 181 -11.27 1.49 2.76
C LYS A 181 -10.12 0.78 3.48
N PRO A 182 -10.39 0.16 4.64
CA PRO A 182 -9.43 -0.71 5.31
C PRO A 182 -8.89 -1.83 4.39
N SER A 183 -7.74 -2.39 4.75
CA SER A 183 -7.08 -3.47 3.99
C SER A 183 -8.01 -4.64 3.64
N THR A 184 -7.80 -5.24 2.48
CA THR A 184 -8.40 -6.53 2.10
C THR A 184 -7.87 -7.61 3.03
N VAL A 185 -8.78 -8.37 3.67
CA VAL A 185 -8.42 -9.47 4.58
C VAL A 185 -8.65 -10.78 3.86
N ILE A 186 -7.57 -11.54 3.71
CA ILE A 186 -7.54 -12.82 3.01
C ILE A 186 -7.19 -13.90 4.02
N ASP A 187 -8.02 -14.92 4.11
CA ASP A 187 -7.74 -16.12 4.86
C ASP A 187 -7.05 -17.15 3.97
N LEU A 188 -5.82 -17.48 4.35
CA LEU A 188 -4.96 -18.44 3.67
C LEU A 188 -4.78 -19.72 4.51
N THR A 189 -5.58 -19.91 5.56
CA THR A 189 -5.44 -21.08 6.46
C THR A 189 -5.97 -22.37 5.87
N GLU A 190 -6.91 -22.27 4.92
CA GLU A 190 -7.52 -23.37 4.18
C GLU A 190 -6.92 -23.52 2.77
N PRO A 191 -7.12 -24.66 2.07
CA PRO A 191 -6.62 -24.88 0.72
C PRO A 191 -7.15 -23.85 -0.31
N GLU A 192 -8.38 -23.39 -0.09
CA GLU A 192 -9.04 -22.34 -0.87
C GLU A 192 -8.87 -20.97 -0.22
N VAL A 193 -8.54 -19.98 -1.03
CA VAL A 193 -8.36 -18.60 -0.60
C VAL A 193 -9.73 -17.97 -0.30
N LYS A 194 -9.98 -17.59 0.95
CA LYS A 194 -11.24 -16.93 1.35
C LYS A 194 -11.03 -15.44 1.59
N ILE A 195 -11.96 -14.60 1.13
CA ILE A 195 -11.92 -13.15 1.34
C ILE A 195 -12.86 -12.81 2.48
N LEU A 196 -12.32 -12.44 3.63
CA LEU A 196 -13.14 -12.09 4.80
C LEU A 196 -13.56 -10.62 4.80
N ARG A 197 -12.77 -9.76 4.16
CA ARG A 197 -13.09 -8.33 3.98
C ARG A 197 -12.51 -7.82 2.68
N ARG A 198 -13.31 -7.09 1.90
CA ARG A 198 -12.85 -6.40 0.69
C ARG A 198 -12.47 -4.96 1.02
N GLY A 199 -11.20 -4.59 0.77
CA GLY A 199 -10.74 -3.21 0.79
C GLY A 199 -10.95 -2.52 -0.56
N ASP A 200 -10.23 -1.42 -0.81
CA ASP A 200 -10.30 -0.69 -2.09
C ASP A 200 -9.66 -1.44 -3.27
N VAL A 201 -8.92 -2.52 -2.99
CA VAL A 201 -8.28 -3.33 -4.02
C VAL A 201 -9.24 -4.44 -4.43
N ASN A 202 -9.83 -4.30 -5.62
CA ASN A 202 -10.38 -5.43 -6.37
C ASN A 202 -9.26 -6.47 -6.54
N PHE A 203 -9.58 -7.76 -6.40
CA PHE A 203 -8.62 -8.85 -6.59
C PHE A 203 -7.83 -8.60 -7.86
N LEU A 204 -6.53 -8.29 -7.70
CA LEU A 204 -5.65 -7.84 -8.78
C LEU A 204 -5.68 -8.94 -9.85
N LYS A 205 -6.30 -8.67 -11.00
CA LYS A 205 -5.97 -9.45 -12.19
C LYS A 205 -4.51 -9.10 -12.46
N SER A 206 -3.62 -10.03 -12.14
CA SER A 206 -2.20 -9.91 -12.41
C SER A 206 -1.89 -10.84 -13.56
N GLN A 207 -1.29 -10.30 -14.63
CA GLN A 207 -0.80 -11.08 -15.75
C GLN A 207 0.70 -10.85 -15.88
N SER A 208 1.44 -11.93 -16.10
CA SER A 208 2.89 -11.89 -16.29
C SER A 208 3.22 -12.39 -17.68
N PHE A 209 4.05 -11.65 -18.38
CA PHE A 209 4.47 -11.94 -19.74
C PHE A 209 5.99 -11.94 -19.82
N LEU A 210 6.53 -12.72 -20.75
CA LEU A 210 7.92 -12.63 -21.17
C LEU A 210 7.94 -11.99 -22.55
N SER A 211 8.83 -11.03 -22.74
CA SER A 211 9.08 -10.40 -24.02
C SER A 211 10.56 -10.52 -24.39
N LYS A 212 10.82 -10.87 -25.64
CA LYS A 212 12.13 -11.04 -26.25
C LYS A 212 12.45 -9.94 -27.28
N SER A 213 11.44 -9.18 -27.71
CA SER A 213 11.61 -8.13 -28.71
C SER A 213 10.75 -6.88 -28.41
N PRO A 214 11.08 -5.72 -29.01
CA PRO A 214 10.24 -4.54 -28.94
C PRO A 214 8.81 -4.77 -29.45
N GLU A 215 8.63 -5.57 -30.49
CA GLU A 215 7.33 -5.90 -31.09
C GLU A 215 6.48 -6.71 -30.10
N GLU A 216 7.05 -7.73 -29.47
CA GLU A 216 6.37 -8.49 -28.43
C GLU A 216 5.98 -7.61 -27.24
N THR A 217 6.84 -6.66 -26.85
CA THR A 217 6.54 -5.69 -25.78
C THR A 217 5.32 -4.83 -26.15
N GLN A 218 5.23 -4.37 -27.40
CA GLN A 218 4.07 -3.62 -27.88
C GLN A 218 2.80 -4.48 -27.90
N GLU A 219 2.88 -5.74 -28.35
CA GLU A 219 1.72 -6.65 -28.33
C GLU A 219 1.24 -6.95 -26.91
N ILE A 220 2.14 -7.07 -25.94
CA ILE A 220 1.79 -7.23 -24.52
C ILE A 220 1.09 -5.96 -24.00
N ALA A 221 1.52 -4.77 -24.41
CA ALA A 221 0.87 -3.52 -24.03
C ALA A 221 -0.60 -3.44 -24.49
N LYS A 222 -0.94 -4.08 -25.62
CA LYS A 222 -2.34 -4.20 -26.05
C LYS A 222 -3.18 -5.12 -25.17
N LYS A 223 -2.57 -5.96 -24.32
CA LYS A 223 -3.26 -6.89 -23.42
C LYS A 223 -3.59 -6.28 -22.05
N ILE A 224 -3.34 -4.98 -21.86
CA ILE A 224 -3.83 -4.23 -20.71
C ILE A 224 -5.34 -4.44 -20.58
N PHE A 225 -5.89 -4.33 -19.37
CA PHE A 225 -7.30 -4.59 -19.08
C PHE A 225 -8.26 -3.53 -19.67
N TRP A 226 -8.32 -3.39 -21.00
CA TRP A 226 -9.12 -2.41 -21.76
C TRP A 226 -10.62 -2.49 -21.49
N ASN A 227 -11.15 -3.69 -21.23
CA ASN A 227 -12.58 -3.88 -20.92
C ASN A 227 -12.96 -3.27 -19.55
N ASP A 228 -11.98 -3.11 -18.68
CA ASP A 228 -12.09 -2.60 -17.33
C ASP A 228 -12.05 -1.03 -17.32
N ILE A 229 -11.91 -0.39 -18.49
CA ILE A 229 -11.56 1.03 -18.68
C ILE A 229 -12.78 1.93 -19.02
N ARG A 230 -13.97 1.37 -19.25
CA ARG A 230 -15.17 2.13 -19.69
C ARG A 230 -16.03 2.74 -18.57
N ARG A 231 -15.55 2.82 -17.32
CA ARG A 231 -16.35 3.34 -16.19
C ARG A 231 -15.89 4.71 -15.71
N GLY A 232 -16.16 5.75 -16.51
CA GLY A 232 -16.29 7.15 -16.05
C GLY A 232 -15.15 7.78 -15.24
N LYS A 233 -13.97 7.15 -15.12
CA LYS A 233 -12.79 7.66 -14.43
C LYS A 233 -11.60 7.67 -15.40
N PRO A 234 -10.64 8.60 -15.25
CA PRO A 234 -9.39 8.53 -15.98
C PRO A 234 -8.67 7.20 -15.72
N LEU A 235 -7.97 6.70 -16.72
CA LEU A 235 -7.04 5.59 -16.58
C LEU A 235 -5.64 6.14 -16.31
N VAL A 236 -4.96 5.58 -15.33
CA VAL A 236 -3.58 5.94 -15.01
C VAL A 236 -2.74 4.68 -15.06
N ILE A 237 -1.73 4.66 -15.94
CA ILE A 237 -0.82 3.55 -16.13
C ILE A 237 0.54 3.95 -15.52
N ILE A 238 0.93 3.27 -14.46
CA ILE A 238 2.21 3.48 -13.77
C ILE A 238 3.18 2.42 -14.24
N ILE A 239 4.24 2.83 -14.92
CA ILE A 239 5.25 1.94 -15.51
C ILE A 239 6.55 2.08 -14.72
N GLU A 240 6.94 1.00 -14.03
CA GLU A 240 8.19 0.89 -13.27
C GLU A 240 9.16 -0.05 -13.99
N GLY A 241 10.45 0.29 -14.00
CA GLY A 241 11.48 -0.61 -14.51
C GLY A 241 12.81 0.07 -14.76
N GLU A 242 13.87 -0.73 -14.92
CA GLU A 242 15.23 -0.25 -15.12
C GLU A 242 15.40 0.57 -16.42
N LEU A 243 16.51 1.31 -16.53
CA LEU A 243 16.82 2.08 -17.74
C LEU A 243 16.96 1.12 -18.93
N GLY A 244 16.42 1.51 -20.09
CA GLY A 244 16.48 0.70 -21.31
C GLY A 244 15.56 -0.54 -21.34
N VAL A 245 14.89 -0.91 -20.25
CA VAL A 245 14.05 -2.13 -20.19
C VAL A 245 12.85 -2.10 -21.15
N GLY A 246 12.59 -0.99 -21.84
CA GLY A 246 11.57 -0.89 -22.89
C GLY A 246 10.27 -0.24 -22.44
N LYS A 247 10.29 0.59 -21.39
CA LYS A 247 9.12 1.33 -20.89
C LYS A 247 8.45 2.17 -22.00
N THR A 248 9.22 2.98 -22.73
CA THR A 248 8.72 3.73 -23.89
C THR A 248 8.18 2.83 -25.00
N ILE A 249 8.78 1.67 -25.24
CA ILE A 249 8.27 0.71 -26.22
C ILE A 249 6.89 0.19 -25.79
N PHE A 250 6.70 -0.06 -24.50
CA PHE A 250 5.40 -0.43 -23.95
C PHE A 250 4.36 0.69 -24.14
N VAL A 251 4.72 1.95 -23.89
CA VAL A 251 3.84 3.12 -24.14
C VAL A 251 3.52 3.24 -25.64
N LYS A 252 4.49 3.04 -26.54
CA LYS A 252 4.22 3.00 -27.99
C LYS A 252 3.21 1.92 -28.36
N GLY A 253 3.25 0.76 -27.70
CA GLY A 253 2.26 -0.30 -27.87
C GLY A 253 0.86 0.13 -27.44
N ILE A 254 0.75 0.87 -26.32
CA ILE A 254 -0.51 1.52 -25.90
C ILE A 254 -1.00 2.49 -26.96
N GLY A 255 -0.15 3.41 -27.43
CA GLY A 255 -0.52 4.36 -28.48
C GLY A 255 -1.04 3.69 -29.74
N LYS A 256 -0.34 2.66 -30.21
CA LYS A 256 -0.74 1.88 -31.38
C LYS A 256 -2.11 1.23 -31.18
N HIS A 257 -2.42 0.73 -29.99
CA HIS A 257 -3.75 0.21 -29.66
C HIS A 257 -4.84 1.30 -29.72
N LEU A 258 -4.50 2.51 -29.28
CA LEU A 258 -5.39 3.68 -29.30
C LEU A 258 -5.46 4.38 -30.66
N GLY A 259 -4.77 3.86 -31.69
CA GLY A 259 -4.71 4.48 -33.03
C GLY A 259 -3.78 5.70 -33.12
N ILE A 260 -2.99 5.98 -32.09
CA ILE A 260 -2.04 7.10 -32.04
C ILE A 260 -0.77 6.69 -32.79
N LYS A 261 -0.39 7.48 -33.79
CA LYS A 261 0.87 7.32 -34.53
C LYS A 261 1.98 8.14 -33.88
N ASN A 262 3.21 7.65 -33.96
CA ASN A 262 4.43 8.39 -33.60
C ASN A 262 4.48 8.89 -32.14
N ILE A 263 4.21 8.00 -31.16
CA ILE A 263 4.55 8.31 -29.77
C ILE A 263 6.07 8.49 -29.64
N VAL A 264 6.47 9.60 -29.04
CA VAL A 264 7.86 9.93 -28.74
C VAL A 264 8.07 9.84 -27.22
N SER A 265 9.28 9.49 -26.80
CA SER A 265 9.65 9.57 -25.40
C SER A 265 9.79 11.04 -25.00
N PRO A 266 9.09 11.52 -23.97
CA PRO A 266 9.28 12.86 -23.45
C PRO A 266 10.54 12.86 -22.58
N THR A 267 11.70 12.51 -23.14
CA THR A 267 12.94 12.41 -22.35
C THR A 267 13.47 13.78 -21.94
N PHE A 268 13.16 14.83 -22.71
CA PHE A 268 13.62 16.22 -22.47
C PHE A 268 12.50 17.19 -22.06
N VAL A 269 11.26 16.70 -21.98
CA VAL A 269 10.08 17.44 -21.55
C VAL A 269 9.31 16.58 -20.58
N ILE A 270 8.44 17.11 -19.73
CA ILE A 270 7.82 16.27 -18.69
C ILE A 270 6.76 15.31 -19.27
N TYR A 271 6.03 15.76 -20.29
CA TYR A 271 5.05 14.91 -20.98
C TYR A 271 4.71 15.42 -22.40
N TYR A 272 4.17 14.53 -23.22
CA TYR A 272 3.49 14.85 -24.47
C TYR A 272 2.00 14.51 -24.39
N GLU A 273 1.19 15.29 -25.11
CA GLU A 273 -0.26 15.12 -25.22
C GLU A 273 -0.63 14.61 -26.63
N TYR A 274 -1.48 13.59 -26.67
CA TYR A 274 -1.99 12.95 -27.87
C TYR A 274 -3.52 12.84 -27.76
N GLY A 275 -4.21 13.98 -27.80
CA GLY A 275 -5.64 14.05 -27.53
C GLY A 275 -5.94 13.71 -26.06
N ASN A 276 -6.66 12.62 -25.81
CA ASN A 276 -6.96 12.16 -24.45
C ASN A 276 -5.89 11.23 -23.85
N PHE A 277 -4.80 10.95 -24.58
CA PHE A 277 -3.68 10.16 -24.08
C PHE A 277 -2.48 11.05 -23.75
N TYR A 278 -1.98 10.93 -22.52
CA TYR A 278 -0.86 11.73 -22.01
C TYR A 278 0.29 10.80 -21.66
N HIS A 279 1.44 11.04 -22.26
CA HIS A 279 2.66 10.27 -22.02
C HIS A 279 3.62 11.09 -21.17
N PHE A 280 3.89 10.67 -19.94
CA PHE A 280 4.81 11.32 -19.00
C PHE A 280 6.08 10.49 -18.84
N ASP A 281 7.23 11.16 -18.75
CA ASP A 281 8.50 10.56 -18.33
C ASP A 281 9.03 11.34 -17.13
N LEU A 282 9.11 10.66 -15.99
CA LEU A 282 9.46 11.26 -14.72
C LEU A 282 10.94 11.08 -14.39
N TYR A 283 11.74 10.60 -15.33
CA TYR A 283 13.15 10.30 -15.10
C TYR A 283 13.93 11.50 -14.58
N GLN A 284 13.67 12.70 -15.09
CA GLN A 284 14.38 13.93 -14.70
C GLN A 284 13.80 14.62 -13.47
N ILE A 285 12.65 14.16 -12.95
CA ILE A 285 12.06 14.82 -11.78
C ILE A 285 12.82 14.35 -10.53
N GLU A 286 13.49 15.31 -9.90
CA GLU A 286 14.23 15.13 -8.65
C GLU A 286 13.42 15.61 -7.44
N GLU A 287 12.67 16.70 -7.62
CA GLU A 287 11.91 17.34 -6.55
C GLU A 287 10.39 17.15 -6.70
N LYS A 288 9.73 16.90 -5.56
CA LYS A 288 8.27 16.67 -5.52
C LYS A 288 7.45 17.93 -5.82
N GLU A 289 8.02 19.13 -5.62
CA GLU A 289 7.37 20.40 -5.92
C GLU A 289 7.13 20.58 -7.42
N GLU A 290 8.07 20.21 -8.30
CA GLU A 290 7.94 20.30 -9.77
C GLU A 290 6.67 19.61 -10.28
N PHE A 291 6.37 18.48 -9.64
CA PHE A 291 5.21 17.66 -9.94
C PHE A 291 3.87 18.34 -9.61
N LYS A 292 3.83 19.23 -8.61
CA LYS A 292 2.64 20.02 -8.28
C LYS A 292 2.40 21.13 -9.30
N HIS A 293 3.45 21.67 -9.91
CA HIS A 293 3.33 22.71 -10.94
C HIS A 293 2.71 22.18 -12.24
N LEU A 294 2.83 20.88 -12.50
CA LEU A 294 2.22 20.21 -13.66
C LEU A 294 0.69 20.22 -13.66
N ARG A 295 0.03 20.52 -12.52
CA ARG A 295 -1.43 20.56 -12.38
C ARG A 295 -2.13 19.30 -12.92
N ILE A 296 -1.53 18.13 -12.69
CA ILE A 296 -2.00 16.81 -13.17
C ILE A 296 -3.45 16.53 -12.75
N GLU A 297 -3.89 17.08 -11.63
CA GLU A 297 -5.27 16.99 -11.17
C GLU A 297 -6.29 17.48 -12.21
N LYS A 298 -5.91 18.41 -13.11
CA LYS A 298 -6.74 18.88 -14.20
C LYS A 298 -6.83 17.88 -15.36
N LEU A 299 -5.84 17.01 -15.50
CA LEU A 299 -5.79 15.97 -16.54
C LEU A 299 -6.50 14.69 -16.13
N LEU A 300 -6.79 14.50 -14.83
CA LEU A 300 -7.54 13.37 -14.29
C LEU A 300 -9.05 13.50 -14.56
N LYS A 301 -9.42 13.55 -15.85
CA LYS A 301 -10.81 13.61 -16.34
C LYS A 301 -11.28 12.27 -16.87
N PRO A 302 -12.58 11.92 -16.76
CA PRO A 302 -13.14 10.74 -17.39
C PRO A 302 -12.76 10.66 -18.89
N GLY A 303 -12.32 9.50 -19.35
CA GLY A 303 -11.88 9.30 -20.74
C GLY A 303 -10.41 9.60 -21.01
N ASN A 304 -9.71 10.30 -20.11
CA ASN A 304 -8.27 10.51 -20.24
C ASN A 304 -7.48 9.27 -19.82
N ILE A 305 -6.36 9.03 -20.51
CA ILE A 305 -5.41 7.97 -20.21
C ILE A 305 -4.04 8.62 -19.98
N LEU A 306 -3.47 8.42 -18.79
CA LEU A 306 -2.17 8.99 -18.42
C LEU A 306 -1.18 7.86 -18.19
N ALA A 307 -0.14 7.75 -19.01
CA ALA A 307 0.93 6.78 -18.87
C ALA A 307 2.19 7.44 -18.30
N PHE A 308 2.65 6.95 -17.15
CA PHE A 308 3.80 7.48 -16.43
C PHE A 308 4.96 6.48 -16.48
N GLU A 309 6.01 6.80 -17.23
CA GLU A 309 7.30 6.13 -17.08
C GLU A 309 7.97 6.60 -15.78
N TRP A 310 8.67 5.67 -15.11
CA TRP A 310 9.30 5.91 -13.80
C TRP A 310 8.28 6.35 -12.74
N GLY A 311 7.07 5.79 -12.80
CA GLY A 311 5.96 6.19 -11.94
C GLY A 311 6.20 5.96 -10.44
N GLU A 312 7.21 5.18 -10.05
CA GLU A 312 7.70 5.10 -8.67
C GLU A 312 8.14 6.46 -8.11
N LYS A 313 8.61 7.38 -8.97
CA LYS A 313 9.02 8.74 -8.59
C LYS A 313 7.83 9.64 -8.25
N ALA A 314 6.62 9.29 -8.68
CA ALA A 314 5.41 10.07 -8.39
C ALA A 314 5.07 10.12 -6.88
N GLY A 315 5.68 9.26 -6.04
CA GLY A 315 5.66 9.40 -4.58
C GLY A 315 4.26 9.57 -3.98
N GLU A 316 4.02 10.70 -3.30
CA GLU A 316 2.72 11.02 -2.65
C GLU A 316 1.59 11.30 -3.65
N ILE A 317 1.91 11.67 -4.90
CA ILE A 317 0.92 11.92 -5.96
C ILE A 317 0.26 10.61 -6.41
N ILE A 318 0.91 9.46 -6.22
CA ILE A 318 0.29 8.15 -6.46
C ILE A 318 -1.03 8.03 -5.69
N ASN A 319 -1.14 8.63 -4.50
CA ASN A 319 -2.39 8.61 -3.73
C ASN A 319 -3.48 9.49 -4.38
N LEU A 320 -3.11 10.64 -4.94
CA LEU A 320 -4.02 11.49 -5.72
C LEU A 320 -4.48 10.78 -7.00
N LEU A 321 -3.55 10.14 -7.71
CA LEU A 321 -3.86 9.35 -8.90
C LEU A 321 -4.83 8.21 -8.56
N LYS A 322 -4.58 7.50 -7.45
CA LYS A 322 -5.46 6.40 -6.96
C LYS A 322 -6.85 6.88 -6.58
N SER A 323 -6.99 8.07 -6.00
CA SER A 323 -8.29 8.56 -5.54
C SER A 323 -9.18 9.01 -6.70
N LYS A 324 -8.58 9.50 -7.79
CA LYS A 324 -9.31 10.06 -8.93
C LYS A 324 -9.39 9.15 -10.16
N GLY A 325 -8.44 8.23 -10.34
CA GLY A 325 -8.35 7.37 -11.52
C GLY A 325 -8.30 5.88 -11.22
N LYS A 326 -8.57 5.07 -12.23
CA LYS A 326 -8.28 3.64 -12.19
C LYS A 326 -6.80 3.43 -12.47
N ILE A 327 -6.10 2.73 -11.60
CA ILE A 327 -4.66 2.52 -11.74
C ILE A 327 -4.38 1.16 -12.37
N ILE A 328 -3.45 1.14 -13.34
CA ILE A 328 -2.81 -0.07 -13.83
C ILE A 328 -1.31 0.06 -13.57
N TYR A 329 -0.75 -0.89 -12.84
CA TYR A 329 0.67 -1.00 -12.62
C TYR A 329 1.30 -1.94 -13.64
N VAL A 330 2.39 -1.48 -14.24
CA VAL A 330 3.21 -2.26 -15.16
C VAL A 330 4.62 -2.29 -14.60
N LYS A 331 5.10 -3.46 -14.23
CA LYS A 331 6.47 -3.65 -13.75
C LYS A 331 7.28 -4.41 -14.78
N MET A 332 8.37 -3.81 -15.24
CA MET A 332 9.27 -4.37 -16.24
C MET A 332 10.64 -4.64 -15.61
N LYS A 333 11.19 -5.82 -15.88
CA LYS A 333 12.52 -6.23 -15.40
C LYS A 333 13.27 -7.03 -16.45
N TYR A 334 14.58 -6.85 -16.54
CA TYR A 334 15.40 -7.79 -17.29
C TYR A 334 15.39 -9.17 -16.61
N VAL A 335 15.21 -10.20 -17.42
CA VAL A 335 15.49 -11.59 -17.05
C VAL A 335 16.91 -11.95 -17.49
N ASN A 336 17.31 -11.46 -18.66
CA ASN A 336 18.68 -11.43 -19.19
C ASN A 336 18.75 -10.39 -20.33
N GLU A 337 19.90 -10.25 -20.98
CA GLU A 337 20.13 -9.26 -22.05
C GLU A 337 19.10 -9.31 -23.20
N LYS A 338 18.52 -10.49 -23.48
CA LYS A 338 17.58 -10.70 -24.58
C LYS A 338 16.13 -10.87 -24.13
N LYS A 339 15.85 -10.82 -22.82
CA LYS A 339 14.52 -11.13 -22.26
C LYS A 339 14.15 -10.18 -21.15
N ARG A 340 12.89 -9.73 -21.16
CA ARG A 340 12.29 -8.93 -20.09
C ARG A 340 10.98 -9.56 -19.62
N GLU A 341 10.75 -9.51 -18.32
CA GLU A 341 9.47 -9.85 -17.71
C GLU A 341 8.62 -8.59 -17.61
N ILE A 342 7.36 -8.68 -18.02
CA ILE A 342 6.37 -7.59 -17.92
C ILE A 342 5.20 -8.09 -17.07
N LYS A 343 5.00 -7.48 -15.92
CA LYS A 343 3.90 -7.77 -15.00
C LYS A 343 2.88 -6.64 -15.01
N ILE A 344 1.66 -6.92 -15.44
CA ILE A 344 0.54 -5.98 -15.48
C ILE A 344 -0.42 -6.31 -14.34
N LYS A 345 -0.79 -5.31 -13.53
CA LYS A 345 -1.72 -5.42 -12.41
C LYS A 345 -2.76 -4.29 -12.50
N SER A 346 -4.05 -4.60 -12.47
CA SER A 346 -5.16 -3.61 -12.41
C SER A 346 -5.89 -3.65 -11.10
#